data_AF-A0A0C9SYW5-F1
#
_entry.id   AF-A0A0C9SYW5-F1
#
_cell.length_a   1.000
_cell.length_b   1.000
_cell.length_c   1.000
_cell.angle_alpha   90.00
_cell.angle_beta   90.00
_cell.angle_gamma   90.00
#
_symmetry.space_group_name_H-M   'P 1'
#
loop_
_entity.id
_entity.type
_entity.pdbx_description
1 polymer ?
#
loop_
_entity_poly.entity_id
_entity_poly.type
_entity_poly.pdbx_seq_one_letter_code
_entity_poly.pdbx_strand_id
1 'polypeptide(L)'
;ELLVKSVDKTLIIHHSSDRPNIKIGIKKIKYPLNTYADLAFLIPAGFKVGNPPPPKFLIFFDDIPDSINATFSLRKRLPPELRDKIKWFNADMSPTFKE
;
A
#
# COMPACT_ATOMS: atom_id res chain seq x y z
N GLU A 1 -2.58 24.41 9.48
CA GLU A 1 -2.74 25.43 10.54
C GLU A 1 -1.82 25.08 11.70
N LEU A 2 -1.10 26.07 12.24
CA LEU A 2 -0.15 25.93 13.34
C LEU A 2 -0.78 26.58 14.57
N LEU A 3 -0.97 25.82 15.65
CA LEU A 3 -1.48 26.37 16.90
C LEU A 3 -0.37 26.39 17.94
N VAL A 4 -0.13 27.55 18.52
CA VAL A 4 0.93 27.78 19.51
C VAL A 4 0.29 28.18 20.83
N LYS A 5 0.57 27.42 21.89
CA LYS A 5 0.10 27.70 23.25
C LYS A 5 1.29 27.78 24.20
N SER A 6 1.29 28.77 25.09
CA SER A 6 2.24 28.87 26.20
C SER A 6 1.51 28.56 27.51
N VAL A 7 2.02 27.60 28.27
CA VAL A 7 1.53 27.25 29.62
C VAL A 7 2.73 27.05 30.52
N ASP A 8 2.83 27.80 31.63
CA ASP A 8 3.84 27.63 32.68
C ASP A 8 5.27 27.39 32.15
N LYS A 9 5.73 28.27 31.24
CA LYS A 9 7.04 28.25 30.56
C LYS A 9 7.24 27.14 29.51
N THR A 10 6.21 26.35 29.20
CA THR A 10 6.23 25.35 28.13
C THR A 10 5.57 25.90 26.87
N LEU A 11 6.28 25.83 25.75
CA LEU A 11 5.76 26.13 24.42
C LEU A 11 5.23 24.83 23.79
N ILE A 12 3.93 24.77 23.53
CA ILE A 12 3.31 23.66 22.82
C ILE A 12 2.99 24.11 21.41
N ILE A 13 3.57 23.41 20.42
CA ILE A 13 3.35 23.65 19.00
C ILE A 13 2.56 22.46 18.44
N HIS A 14 1.32 22.71 18.05
CA HIS A 14 0.48 21.72 17.37
C HIS A 14 0.51 21.98 15.87
N HIS A 15 0.94 20.99 15.11
CA HIS A 15 0.82 20.99 13.67
C HIS A 15 -0.43 20.20 13.26
N SER A 16 -1.27 20.79 12.40
CA SER A 16 -2.42 20.07 11.84
C SER A 16 -1.96 18.79 11.13
N SER A 17 -2.70 17.69 11.33
CA SER A 17 -2.51 16.45 10.58
C SER A 17 -3.20 16.47 9.22
N ASP A 18 -3.87 17.56 8.85
CA ASP A 18 -4.52 17.69 7.55
C ASP A 18 -3.50 17.63 6.40
N ARG A 19 -3.89 16.88 5.36
CA ARG A 19 -3.09 16.61 4.17
C ARG A 19 -3.99 16.80 2.94
N PRO A 20 -4.16 18.03 2.43
CA PRO A 20 -5.11 18.31 1.33
C PRO A 20 -4.76 17.57 0.02
N ASN A 21 -3.51 17.12 -0.10
CA ASN A 21 -2.99 16.31 -1.19
C ASN A 21 -3.33 14.81 -1.06
N ILE A 22 -3.90 14.35 0.06
CA ILE A 22 -4.36 12.98 0.26
C ILE A 22 -5.88 12.95 0.06
N LYS A 23 -6.35 12.12 -0.88
CA LYS A 23 -7.77 11.87 -1.09
C LYS A 23 -8.13 10.54 -0.44
N ILE A 24 -9.08 10.58 0.48
CA ILE A 24 -9.54 9.39 1.22
C ILE A 24 -10.83 8.90 0.57
N GLY A 25 -10.90 7.60 0.30
CA GLY A 25 -12.07 6.94 -0.24
C GLY A 25 -12.33 5.62 0.47
N ILE A 26 -13.61 5.23 0.57
CA ILE A 26 -14.02 3.96 1.17
C ILE A 26 -14.63 3.10 0.06
N LYS A 27 -14.13 1.87 -0.07
CA LYS A 27 -14.67 0.87 -1.00
C LYS A 27 -15.12 -0.35 -0.21
N LYS A 28 -16.39 -0.72 -0.35
CA LYS A 28 -16.93 -1.95 0.25
C LYS A 28 -16.23 -3.17 -0.37
N ILE A 29 -15.79 -4.10 0.47
CA ILE A 29 -15.30 -5.43 0.06
C ILE A 29 -16.49 -6.19 -0.54
N LYS A 30 -16.30 -6.72 -1.74
CA LYS A 30 -17.35 -7.42 -2.52
C LYS A 30 -17.09 -8.92 -2.63
N TYR A 31 -15.83 -9.34 -2.58
CA TYR A 31 -15.44 -10.73 -2.75
C TYR A 31 -14.85 -11.29 -1.44
N PRO A 32 -14.81 -12.62 -1.26
CA PRO A 32 -14.14 -13.22 -0.11
C PRO A 32 -12.68 -12.76 -0.03
N LEU A 33 -12.20 -12.42 1.17
CA LEU A 33 -10.90 -11.79 1.39
C LEU A 33 -9.73 -12.59 0.82
N ASN A 34 -9.79 -13.92 0.96
CA ASN A 34 -8.77 -14.85 0.46
C ASN A 34 -8.67 -14.92 -1.09
N THR A 35 -9.59 -14.28 -1.82
CA THR A 35 -9.50 -14.17 -3.29
C THR A 35 -8.65 -12.99 -3.74
N TYR A 36 -8.53 -11.96 -2.88
CA TYR A 36 -7.88 -10.68 -3.20
C TYR A 36 -8.46 -9.96 -4.43
N ALA A 37 -9.65 -10.37 -4.90
CA ALA A 37 -10.21 -9.89 -6.15
C ALA A 37 -10.55 -8.39 -6.13
N ASP A 38 -10.86 -7.84 -4.95
CA ASP A 38 -11.13 -6.41 -4.80
C ASP A 38 -9.90 -5.51 -5.06
N LEU A 39 -8.69 -6.08 -5.02
CA LEU A 39 -7.41 -5.41 -5.36
C LEU A 39 -7.11 -5.38 -6.86
N ALA A 40 -7.97 -5.99 -7.68
CA ALA A 40 -7.81 -6.06 -9.13
C ALA A 40 -7.57 -4.71 -9.83
N PHE A 41 -8.11 -3.62 -9.27
CA PHE A 41 -7.98 -2.29 -9.87
C PHE A 41 -6.55 -1.75 -9.89
N LEU A 42 -5.65 -2.29 -9.05
CA LEU A 42 -4.25 -1.85 -8.97
C LEU A 42 -3.44 -2.21 -10.21
N ILE A 43 -3.82 -3.28 -10.91
CA ILE A 43 -3.14 -3.77 -12.12
C ILE A 43 -4.21 -4.04 -13.17
N PRO A 44 -4.28 -3.23 -14.25
CA PRO A 44 -5.26 -3.42 -15.31
C PRO A 44 -5.26 -4.86 -15.86
N ALA A 45 -6.45 -5.35 -16.23
CA ALA A 45 -6.55 -6.66 -16.85
C ALA A 45 -5.79 -6.69 -18.19
N GLY A 46 -5.03 -7.76 -18.42
CA GLY A 46 -4.25 -7.91 -19.65
C GLY A 46 -3.01 -7.01 -19.74
N PHE A 47 -2.43 -6.59 -18.61
CA PHE A 47 -1.18 -5.84 -18.57
C PHE A 47 -0.07 -6.57 -19.35
N LYS A 48 0.65 -5.84 -20.22
CA LYS A 48 1.71 -6.38 -21.09
C LYS A 48 3.03 -5.68 -20.84
N VAL A 49 4.11 -6.36 -21.21
CA VAL A 49 5.44 -5.74 -21.31
C VAL A 49 5.36 -4.54 -22.26
N GLY A 50 5.94 -3.40 -21.85
CA GLY A 50 5.89 -2.14 -22.60
C GLY A 50 4.69 -1.24 -22.27
N ASN A 51 3.71 -1.70 -21.49
CA ASN A 51 2.71 -0.79 -20.93
C ASN A 51 3.35 0.18 -19.93
N PRO A 52 2.86 1.43 -19.83
CA PRO A 52 3.27 2.32 -18.75
C PRO A 52 3.06 1.65 -17.39
N PRO A 53 3.99 1.81 -16.44
CA PRO A 53 3.83 1.23 -15.12
C PRO A 53 2.59 1.82 -14.43
N PRO A 54 1.84 1.02 -13.64
CA PRO A 54 0.80 1.58 -12.79
C PRO A 54 1.40 2.56 -11.78
N PRO A 55 0.59 3.48 -11.22
CA PRO A 55 1.03 4.33 -10.12
C PRO A 55 1.62 3.47 -8.98
N LYS A 56 2.69 3.95 -8.34
CA LYS A 56 3.25 3.26 -7.17
C LYS A 56 2.17 3.15 -6.09
N PHE A 57 2.04 1.97 -5.51
CA PHE A 57 1.06 1.69 -4.47
C PHE A 57 1.69 0.89 -3.32
N LEU A 58 1.07 1.00 -2.15
CA LEU A 58 1.38 0.23 -0.95
C LEU A 58 0.06 -0.30 -0.38
N ILE A 59 0.07 -1.57 0.04
CA ILE A 59 -1.10 -2.24 0.63
C ILE A 59 -0.67 -2.75 1.99
N PHE A 60 -1.45 -2.43 3.01
CA PHE A 60 -1.27 -2.96 4.36
C PHE A 60 -2.21 -4.14 4.57
N PHE A 61 -1.70 -5.17 5.23
CA PHE A 61 -2.45 -6.35 5.66
C PHE A 61 -2.23 -6.53 7.15
N ASP A 62 -3.18 -7.17 7.82
CA ASP A 62 -3.14 -7.40 9.26
C ASP A 62 -2.13 -8.50 9.63
N ASP A 63 -1.84 -9.42 8.70
CA ASP A 63 -0.91 -10.52 8.92
C ASP A 63 0.05 -10.78 7.74
N ILE A 64 1.11 -11.54 8.07
CA ILE A 64 2.17 -11.92 7.14
C ILE A 64 1.64 -12.81 6.01
N PRO A 65 0.92 -13.92 6.29
CA PRO A 65 0.37 -14.78 5.24
C PRO A 65 -0.44 -14.03 4.18
N ASP A 66 -1.34 -13.13 4.58
CA ASP A 66 -2.17 -12.38 3.64
C ASP A 66 -1.34 -11.43 2.78
N SER A 67 -0.33 -10.76 3.35
CA SER A 67 0.59 -9.91 2.57
C SER A 67 1.34 -10.69 1.47
N ILE A 68 1.71 -11.94 1.75
CA ILE A 68 2.42 -12.82 0.83
C ILE A 68 1.44 -13.36 -0.23
N ASN A 69 0.28 -13.86 0.19
CA ASN A 69 -0.74 -14.42 -0.69
C ASN A 69 -1.35 -13.37 -1.64
N ALA A 70 -1.62 -12.16 -1.15
CA ALA A 70 -2.03 -11.04 -1.96
C ALA A 70 -0.99 -10.71 -3.03
N THR A 71 0.30 -10.72 -2.67
CA THR A 71 1.38 -10.52 -3.64
C THR A 71 1.36 -11.61 -4.72
N PHE A 72 1.21 -12.88 -4.35
CA PHE A 72 1.09 -13.96 -5.34
C PHE A 72 -0.14 -13.79 -6.24
N SER A 73 -1.28 -13.37 -5.69
CA SER A 73 -2.50 -13.09 -6.46
C SER A 73 -2.28 -11.96 -7.47
N LEU A 74 -1.68 -10.84 -7.04
CA LEU A 74 -1.38 -9.70 -7.90
C LEU A 74 -0.35 -10.04 -8.99
N ARG A 75 0.69 -10.83 -8.66
CA ARG A 75 1.69 -11.29 -9.63
C ARG A 75 1.09 -12.11 -10.76
N LYS A 76 0.01 -12.87 -10.52
CA LYS A 76 -0.69 -13.61 -11.59
C LYS A 76 -1.30 -12.69 -12.65
N ARG A 77 -1.54 -11.41 -12.33
CA ARG A 77 -2.05 -10.40 -13.27
C ARG A 77 -0.96 -9.78 -14.13
N LEU A 78 0.31 -10.03 -13.82
CA LEU A 78 1.46 -9.53 -14.56
C LEU A 78 2.02 -10.60 -15.50
N PRO A 79 2.59 -10.18 -16.64
CA PRO A 79 3.33 -11.08 -17.49
C PRO A 79 4.56 -11.61 -16.72
N PRO A 80 5.04 -12.85 -17.01
CA PRO A 80 6.08 -13.53 -16.22
C PRO A 80 7.31 -12.67 -15.91
N GLU A 81 7.72 -11.84 -16.86
CA GLU A 81 8.91 -10.98 -16.82
C GLU A 81 8.79 -9.84 -15.80
N LEU A 82 7.58 -9.53 -15.34
CA LEU A 82 7.29 -8.42 -14.42
C LEU A 82 6.81 -8.88 -13.05
N ARG A 83 6.64 -10.19 -12.83
CA ARG A 83 6.11 -10.71 -11.56
C ARG A 83 7.01 -10.36 -10.38
N ASP A 84 8.32 -10.24 -10.58
CA ASP A 84 9.28 -9.86 -9.55
C ASP A 84 9.09 -8.42 -9.04
N LYS A 85 8.35 -7.55 -9.77
CA LYS A 85 8.20 -6.13 -9.45
C LYS A 85 7.27 -5.84 -8.28
N ILE A 86 6.37 -6.76 -7.94
CA ILE A 86 5.55 -6.66 -6.73
C ILE A 86 6.26 -7.39 -5.62
N LYS A 87 6.56 -6.68 -4.52
CA LYS A 87 7.24 -7.22 -3.34
C LYS A 87 6.28 -7.16 -2.15
N TRP A 88 6.38 -8.15 -1.26
CA TRP A 88 5.88 -8.02 0.11
C TRP A 88 7.00 -7.50 1.00
N PHE A 89 6.64 -6.87 2.11
CA PHE A 89 7.58 -6.39 3.13
C PHE A 89 6.99 -6.72 4.50
N ASN A 90 7.70 -7.48 5.34
CA ASN A 90 7.24 -7.83 6.67
C ASN A 90 8.38 -8.18 7.64
N ALA A 91 8.02 -8.43 8.90
CA ALA A 91 8.97 -8.67 9.99
C ALA A 91 9.86 -9.92 9.76
N ASP A 92 9.36 -10.95 9.08
CA ASP A 92 10.10 -12.21 8.85
C ASP A 92 11.16 -12.11 7.76
N MET A 93 11.20 -11.00 7.02
CA MET A 93 12.20 -10.82 5.94
C MET A 93 13.59 -10.56 6.51
N SER A 94 14.61 -11.04 5.79
CA SER A 94 16.02 -10.86 6.17
C SER A 94 16.39 -9.38 6.24
N PRO A 95 17.35 -8.99 7.10
CA PRO A 95 17.85 -7.61 7.14
C PRO A 95 18.31 -7.11 5.77
N THR A 96 18.99 -7.97 5.00
CA THR A 96 19.45 -7.69 3.63
C THR A 96 18.33 -7.41 2.64
N PHE A 97 17.10 -7.83 2.91
CA PHE A 97 15.95 -7.50 2.07
C PHE A 97 15.31 -6.17 2.50
N LYS A 98 15.51 -5.76 3.75
CA LYS A 98 14.91 -4.56 4.34
C LYS A 98 15.75 -3.29 4.12
N GLU A 99 17.05 -3.45 3.93
CA GLU A 99 18.00 -2.41 3.52
C GLU A 99 17.97 -2.15 2.02
#